data_AF-T1KAX6-F1
#
_entry.id   AF-T1KAX6-F1
#
_cell.length_a   1.000
_cell.length_b   1.000
_cell.length_c   1.000
_cell.angle_alpha   90.00
_cell.angle_beta   90.00
_cell.angle_gamma   90.00
#
_symmetry.space_group_name_H-M   'P 1'
#
loop_
_entity.id
_entity.type
_entity.pdbx_description
1 polymer ?
#
loop_
_entity_poly.entity_id
_entity_poly.type
_entity_poly.pdbx_seq_one_letter_code
_entity_poly.pdbx_strand_id
1 'polypeptide(L)'
;MDFKAFTEENFNSVDWINDTLNSAPKENRENYASNIVYKLQLFIQEINQSLEETALSVIGNLPKLNRDIDVLCEQARTFKNDLVAIKGNVDKLSMDSDLRMSQLAEIDHAKQVIEDKLVALNEINNRDQS
;
A
#
# COMPACT_ATOMS: atom_id res chain seq x y z
N MET A 1 -30.46 17.66 28.80
CA MET A 1 -30.20 18.77 27.87
C MET A 1 -29.47 18.15 26.71
N ASP A 2 -30.12 18.05 25.56
CA ASP A 2 -29.61 17.32 24.41
C ASP A 2 -28.84 18.30 23.51
N PHE A 3 -27.51 18.19 23.50
CA PHE A 3 -26.65 19.01 22.64
C PHE A 3 -26.64 18.48 21.18
N LYS A 4 -27.31 17.35 20.90
CA LYS A 4 -27.53 16.89 19.53
C LYS A 4 -28.33 17.87 18.69
N ALA A 5 -29.15 18.73 19.31
CA ALA A 5 -29.85 19.80 18.61
C ALA A 5 -28.88 20.70 17.82
N PHE A 6 -27.66 20.94 18.34
CA PHE A 6 -26.65 21.75 17.65
C PHE A 6 -26.02 21.05 16.42
N THR A 7 -26.26 19.75 16.26
CA THR A 7 -25.79 18.96 15.12
C THR A 7 -26.89 18.70 14.08
N GLU A 8 -28.11 19.18 14.31
CA GLU A 8 -29.23 19.05 13.37
C GLU A 8 -29.15 20.10 12.26
N GLU A 9 -29.35 19.70 10.99
CA GLU A 9 -29.30 20.61 9.83
C GLU A 9 -30.33 21.75 9.89
N ASN A 10 -31.44 21.52 10.59
CA ASN A 10 -32.57 22.45 10.73
C ASN A 10 -32.64 23.09 12.12
N PHE A 11 -31.51 23.19 12.83
CA PHE A 11 -31.45 23.77 14.17
C PHE A 11 -32.05 25.19 14.21
N ASN A 12 -33.06 25.38 15.07
CA ASN A 12 -33.63 26.68 15.38
C ASN A 12 -33.27 27.07 16.82
N SER A 13 -32.44 28.11 16.96
CA SER A 13 -31.99 28.62 18.26
C SER A 13 -33.13 29.16 19.13
N VAL A 14 -34.17 29.73 18.52
CA VAL A 14 -35.33 30.28 19.24
C VAL A 14 -36.17 29.15 19.82
N ASP A 15 -36.48 28.13 19.01
CA ASP A 15 -37.27 26.97 19.47
C ASP A 15 -36.51 26.22 20.56
N TRP A 16 -35.20 26.00 20.37
CA TRP A 16 -34.36 25.36 21.37
C TRP A 16 -34.29 26.14 22.69
N ILE A 17 -34.11 27.46 22.67
CA ILE A 17 -34.11 28.29 23.88
C ILE A 17 -35.48 28.21 24.58
N ASN A 18 -36.57 28.34 23.82
CA ASN A 18 -37.92 28.30 24.36
C ASN A 18 -38.23 26.95 25.01
N ASP A 19 -37.95 25.84 24.34
CA ASP A 19 -38.17 24.49 24.86
C ASP A 19 -37.32 24.22 26.11
N THR A 20 -36.05 24.65 26.06
CA THR A 20 -35.11 24.45 27.16
C THR A 20 -35.52 25.28 28.38
N LEU A 21 -35.89 26.56 28.24
CA LEU A 21 -36.32 27.41 29.35
C LEU A 21 -37.72 27.05 29.88
N ASN A 22 -38.62 26.55 29.02
CA ASN A 22 -39.93 26.07 29.44
C ASN A 22 -39.87 24.75 30.22
N SER A 23 -38.80 23.98 30.06
CA SER A 23 -38.55 22.77 30.87
C SER A 23 -38.20 23.06 32.34
N ALA A 24 -37.88 24.31 32.69
CA ALA A 24 -37.52 24.73 34.04
C ALA A 24 -38.69 25.39 34.81
N PRO A 25 -38.78 25.19 36.15
CA PRO A 25 -39.75 25.90 37.00
C PRO A 25 -39.59 27.43 36.86
N LYS A 26 -40.71 28.16 36.77
CA LYS A 26 -40.73 29.62 36.54
C LYS A 26 -39.87 30.40 37.54
N GLU A 27 -39.86 29.97 38.80
CA GLU A 27 -39.13 30.61 39.91
C GLU A 27 -37.60 30.44 39.82
N ASN A 28 -37.11 29.47 39.05
CA ASN A 28 -35.69 29.13 38.94
C ASN A 28 -35.11 29.36 37.53
N ARG A 29 -35.86 30.01 36.63
CA ARG A 29 -35.45 30.17 35.21
C ARG A 29 -34.14 30.91 35.04
N GLU A 30 -33.87 31.93 35.86
CA GLU A 30 -32.66 32.75 35.73
C GLU A 30 -31.40 31.98 36.15
N ASN A 31 -31.48 31.23 37.26
CA ASN A 31 -30.44 30.29 37.68
C ASN A 31 -30.24 29.16 36.65
N TYR A 32 -31.34 28.65 36.10
CA TYR A 32 -31.29 27.62 35.06
C TYR A 32 -30.60 28.15 33.80
N ALA A 33 -31.01 29.32 33.29
CA ALA A 33 -30.40 30.01 32.15
C ALA A 33 -28.89 30.24 32.34
N SER A 34 -28.48 30.73 33.51
CA SER A 34 -27.06 30.93 33.85
C SER A 34 -26.27 29.62 33.81
N ASN A 35 -26.85 28.51 34.26
CA ASN A 35 -26.24 27.18 34.18
C ASN A 35 -26.13 26.70 32.72
N ILE A 36 -27.12 27.00 31.86
CA ILE A 36 -27.02 26.68 30.42
C ILE A 36 -25.85 27.41 29.80
N VAL A 37 -25.75 28.74 30.02
CA VAL A 37 -24.68 29.56 29.48
C VAL A 37 -23.33 29.03 29.93
N TYR A 38 -23.18 28.70 31.22
CA TYR A 38 -21.96 28.10 31.75
C TYR A 38 -21.59 26.79 31.03
N LYS A 39 -22.56 25.88 30.83
CA LYS A 39 -22.34 24.62 30.13
C LYS A 39 -21.99 24.81 28.66
N LEU A 40 -22.64 25.75 27.97
CA LEU A 40 -22.31 26.09 26.58
C LEU A 40 -20.90 26.65 26.48
N GLN A 41 -20.48 27.48 27.44
CA GLN A 41 -19.12 28.01 27.50
C GLN A 41 -18.08 26.88 27.64
N LEU A 42 -18.33 25.92 28.53
CA LEU A 42 -17.47 24.74 28.69
C LEU A 42 -17.40 23.91 27.42
N PHE A 43 -18.55 23.68 26.77
CA PHE A 43 -18.62 22.92 25.53
C PHE A 43 -17.82 23.58 24.39
N ILE A 44 -17.93 24.91 24.24
CA ILE A 44 -17.13 25.68 23.28
C ILE A 44 -15.64 25.53 23.58
N GLN A 45 -15.25 25.59 24.85
CA GLN A 45 -13.85 25.44 25.25
C GLN A 45 -13.31 24.04 24.94
N GLU A 46 -14.08 22.99 25.24
CA GLU A 46 -13.72 21.60 24.94
C GLU A 46 -13.57 21.35 23.43
N ILE A 47 -14.51 21.86 22.62
CA ILE A 47 -14.43 21.74 21.15
C ILE A 47 -13.20 22.45 20.62
N ASN A 48 -12.95 23.70 21.04
CA ASN A 48 -11.81 24.46 20.57
C ASN A 48 -10.50 23.76 20.94
N GLN A 49 -10.39 23.26 22.16
CA GLN A 49 -9.21 22.51 22.60
C GLN A 49 -8.99 21.24 21.76
N SER A 50 -10.03 20.44 21.57
CA SER A 50 -9.94 19.19 20.80
C SER A 50 -9.60 19.45 19.32
N LEU A 51 -10.18 20.51 18.75
CA LEU A 51 -9.90 20.95 17.39
C LEU A 51 -8.45 21.42 17.25
N GLU A 52 -7.96 22.24 18.18
CA GLU A 52 -6.58 22.74 18.19
C GLU A 52 -5.57 21.60 18.33
N GLU A 53 -5.78 20.68 19.28
CA GLU A 53 -4.94 19.49 19.45
C GLU A 53 -4.88 18.64 18.18
N THR A 54 -6.03 18.42 17.54
CA THR A 54 -6.11 17.67 16.29
C THR A 54 -5.39 18.40 15.16
N ALA A 55 -5.59 19.70 15.02
CA ALA A 55 -4.94 20.52 14.00
C ALA A 55 -3.41 20.50 14.16
N LEU A 56 -2.92 20.69 15.38
CA LEU A 56 -1.48 20.65 15.68
C LEU A 56 -0.88 19.27 15.42
N SER A 57 -1.60 18.20 15.78
CA SER A 57 -1.19 16.82 15.48
C SER A 57 -1.10 16.57 13.98
N VAL A 58 -2.11 16.99 13.21
CA VAL A 58 -2.10 16.87 11.74
C VAL A 58 -0.94 17.65 11.13
N ILE A 59 -0.77 18.92 11.51
CA ILE A 59 0.31 19.79 11.01
C ILE A 59 1.70 19.21 11.37
N GLY A 60 1.86 18.65 12.57
CA GLY A 60 3.12 18.06 13.01
C GLY A 60 3.48 16.75 12.31
N ASN A 61 2.47 15.97 11.91
CA ASN A 61 2.67 14.65 11.30
C ASN A 61 2.70 14.68 9.77
N LEU A 62 2.05 15.66 9.13
CA LEU A 62 2.01 15.78 7.66
C LEU A 62 3.39 15.76 6.99
N PRO A 63 4.41 16.51 7.48
CA PRO A 63 5.73 16.54 6.84
C PRO A 63 6.45 15.19 6.91
N LYS A 64 6.28 14.46 8.02
CA LYS A 64 6.85 13.11 8.19
C LYS A 64 6.21 12.15 7.21
N LEU A 65 4.88 12.16 7.14
CA LEU A 65 4.13 11.32 6.20
C LEU A 65 4.49 11.61 4.74
N ASN A 66 4.68 12.88 4.38
CA ASN A 66 5.13 13.26 3.04
C ASN A 66 6.54 12.70 2.74
N ARG A 67 7.47 12.81 3.70
CA ARG A 67 8.82 12.24 3.55
C ARG A 67 8.79 10.71 3.41
N ASP A 68 7.93 10.04 4.17
CA ASP A 68 7.79 8.58 4.09
C ASP A 68 7.26 8.14 2.72
N ILE A 69 6.32 8.90 2.14
CA ILE A 69 5.83 8.69 0.78
C ILE A 69 6.96 8.87 -0.23
N ASP A 70 7.77 9.91 -0.11
CA ASP A 70 8.90 10.15 -1.02
C ASP A 70 9.91 9.00 -0.99
N VAL A 71 10.26 8.52 0.22
CA VAL A 71 11.15 7.37 0.40
C VAL A 71 10.55 6.11 -0.23
N LEU A 72 9.26 5.85 -0.02
CA LEU A 72 8.59 4.69 -0.59
C LEU A 72 8.55 4.75 -2.12
N CYS A 73 8.32 5.93 -2.69
CA CYS A 73 8.36 6.14 -4.15
C CYS A 73 9.74 5.83 -4.73
N GLU A 74 10.81 6.28 -4.07
CA GLU A 74 12.18 6.02 -4.52
C GLU A 74 12.57 4.55 -4.39
N GLN A 75 12.15 3.89 -3.32
CA GLN A 75 12.32 2.44 -3.14
C GLN A 75 11.59 1.65 -4.24
N ALA A 76 10.33 2.01 -4.54
CA ALA A 76 9.57 1.36 -5.60
C ALA A 76 10.21 1.56 -6.98
N ARG A 77 10.77 2.75 -7.24
CA ARG A 77 11.51 3.05 -8.47
C ARG A 77 12.77 2.21 -8.58
N THR A 78 13.55 2.13 -7.51
CA THR A 78 14.77 1.31 -7.45
C THR A 78 14.44 -0.15 -7.70
N PHE A 79 13.44 -0.67 -6.98
CA PHE A 79 12.98 -2.06 -7.14
C PHE A 79 12.51 -2.37 -8.57
N LYS A 80 11.80 -1.44 -9.21
CA LYS A 80 11.41 -1.59 -10.62
C LYS A 80 12.64 -1.70 -11.53
N ASN A 81 13.66 -0.89 -11.33
CA ASN A 81 14.88 -0.94 -12.12
C ASN A 81 15.61 -2.27 -11.92
N ASP A 82 15.68 -2.76 -10.68
CA ASP A 82 16.28 -4.06 -10.36
C ASP A 82 15.54 -5.21 -11.06
N LEU A 83 14.21 -5.19 -11.07
CA LEU A 83 13.40 -6.19 -11.79
C LEU A 83 13.66 -6.17 -13.31
N VAL A 84 13.81 -4.98 -13.91
CA VAL A 84 14.16 -4.87 -15.33
C VAL A 84 15.54 -5.45 -15.60
N ALA A 85 16.52 -5.18 -14.74
CA ALA A 85 17.86 -5.75 -14.86
C ALA A 85 17.85 -7.28 -14.71
N ILE A 86 17.12 -7.80 -13.72
CA ILE A 86 16.96 -9.25 -13.52
C ILE A 86 16.32 -9.89 -14.75
N LYS A 87 15.25 -9.30 -15.29
CA LYS A 87 14.61 -9.79 -16.50
C LYS A 87 15.60 -9.87 -17.67
N GLY A 88 16.37 -8.81 -17.91
CA GLY A 88 17.39 -8.81 -18.96
C GLY A 88 18.45 -9.90 -18.77
N ASN A 89 18.86 -10.16 -17.53
CA ASN A 89 19.80 -11.25 -17.22
C ASN A 89 19.20 -12.63 -17.49
N VAL A 90 17.90 -12.83 -17.17
CA VAL A 90 17.18 -14.08 -17.47
C VAL A 90 17.08 -14.30 -18.98
N ASP A 91 16.71 -13.26 -19.74
CA ASP A 91 16.58 -13.35 -21.20
C ASP A 91 17.94 -13.71 -21.84
N LYS A 92 19.03 -13.09 -21.39
CA LYS A 92 20.38 -13.41 -21.83
C LYS A 92 20.78 -14.85 -21.47
N LEU A 93 20.50 -15.28 -20.24
CA LEU A 93 20.79 -16.63 -19.79
C LEU A 93 20.04 -17.67 -20.61
N SER A 94 18.78 -17.42 -20.97
CA SER A 94 18.00 -18.28 -21.85
C SER A 94 18.66 -18.42 -23.22
N MET A 95 19.04 -17.28 -23.84
CA MET A 95 19.69 -17.28 -25.15
C MET A 95 21.04 -18.02 -25.13
N ASP A 96 21.86 -17.79 -24.11
CA ASP A 96 23.14 -18.48 -23.94
C ASP A 96 22.94 -19.99 -23.71
N SER A 97 21.88 -20.37 -22.98
CA SER A 97 21.51 -21.77 -22.75
C SER A 97 21.08 -22.46 -24.05
N ASP A 98 20.25 -21.81 -24.87
CA ASP A 98 19.79 -22.34 -26.15
C ASP A 98 20.96 -22.57 -27.11
N LEU A 99 21.88 -21.61 -27.20
CA LEU A 99 23.11 -21.75 -28.00
C LEU A 99 23.94 -22.95 -27.54
N ARG A 100 24.15 -23.10 -26.24
CA ARG A 100 24.91 -24.23 -25.68
C ARG A 100 24.22 -25.56 -25.92
N MET A 101 22.89 -25.60 -25.83
CA MET A 101 22.13 -26.82 -26.11
C MET A 101 22.25 -27.23 -27.58
N SER A 102 22.23 -26.26 -28.51
CA SER A 102 22.48 -26.52 -29.94
C SER A 102 23.88 -27.08 -30.17
N GLN A 103 24.90 -26.49 -29.56
CA GLN A 103 26.28 -26.99 -29.65
C GLN A 103 26.41 -28.41 -29.09
N LEU A 104 25.74 -28.71 -27.98
CA LEU A 104 25.74 -30.04 -27.39
C LEU A 104 25.09 -31.07 -28.33
N ALA A 105 23.99 -30.72 -29.00
CA ALA A 105 23.32 -31.56 -29.98
C ALA A 105 24.21 -31.84 -31.22
N GLU A 106 24.96 -30.84 -31.69
CA GLU A 106 25.95 -31.04 -32.78
C GLU A 106 27.06 -32.00 -32.38
N ILE A 107 27.57 -31.88 -31.14
CA ILE A 107 28.59 -32.78 -30.60
C ILE A 107 28.04 -34.21 -30.48
N ASP A 108 26.81 -34.36 -29.98
CA ASP A 108 26.16 -35.66 -29.83
C ASP A 108 25.97 -36.36 -31.18
N HIS A 109 25.51 -35.61 -32.20
CA HIS A 109 25.41 -36.11 -33.57
C HIS A 109 26.77 -36.54 -34.14
N ALA A 110 27.82 -35.72 -33.97
CA ALA A 110 29.17 -36.05 -34.44
C ALA A 110 29.69 -37.33 -33.76
N LYS A 111 29.43 -37.50 -32.46
CA LYS A 111 29.76 -38.71 -31.71
C LYS A 111 29.03 -39.93 -32.28
N GLN A 112 27.73 -39.83 -32.53
CA GLN A 112 26.93 -40.92 -33.09
C GLN A 112 27.48 -41.37 -34.45
N VAL A 113 27.82 -40.44 -35.34
CA VAL A 113 28.44 -40.75 -36.65
C VAL A 113 29.78 -41.48 -36.49
N ILE A 114 30.59 -41.12 -35.50
CA ILE A 114 31.87 -41.80 -35.23
C ILE A 114 31.62 -43.22 -34.72
N GLU A 115 30.68 -43.39 -33.78
CA GLU A 115 30.31 -44.69 -33.24
C GLU A 115 29.78 -45.63 -34.34
N ASP A 116 28.88 -45.15 -35.20
CA ASP A 116 28.34 -45.92 -36.34
C ASP A 116 29.44 -46.39 -37.30
N LYS A 117 30.42 -45.52 -37.60
CA LYS A 117 31.56 -45.87 -38.45
C LYS A 117 32.49 -46.89 -37.79
N LEU A 118 32.72 -46.79 -36.49
CA LEU A 118 33.53 -47.76 -35.75
C LEU A 118 32.87 -49.15 -35.74
N VAL A 119 31.56 -49.22 -35.56
CA VAL A 119 30.80 -50.47 -35.67
C VAL A 119 30.96 -51.08 -37.07
N ALA A 120 30.74 -50.28 -38.12
CA ALA A 120 30.89 -50.75 -39.50
C ALA A 120 32.32 -51.26 -39.81
N LEU A 121 33.35 -50.57 -39.33
CA LEU A 121 34.75 -51.01 -39.49
C LEU A 121 35.04 -52.32 -38.77
N ASN A 122 34.52 -52.50 -37.55
CA ASN A 122 34.66 -53.74 -36.81
C ASN A 122 33.94 -54.91 -37.51
N GLU A 123 32.76 -54.68 -38.06
CA GLU A 123 32.03 -55.70 -38.83
C GLU A 123 32.79 -56.13 -40.09
N ILE A 124 33.40 -55.18 -40.82
CA ILE A 124 34.22 -55.48 -42.00
C ILE A 124 35.46 -56.30 -41.58
N ASN A 125 36.17 -55.85 -40.55
CA ASN A 125 37.38 -56.53 -40.07
C ASN A 125 37.08 -57.97 -39.61
N ASN A 126 35.93 -58.20 -38.96
CA ASN A 126 35.50 -59.54 -38.57
C ASN A 126 35.13 -60.44 -39.77
N ARG A 127 34.63 -59.86 -40.87
CA ARG A 127 34.35 -60.59 -42.12
C ARG A 127 35.61 -60.97 -42.88
N ASP A 128 36.63 -60.12 -42.90
CA ASP A 128 37.89 -60.38 -43.58
C ASP A 128 38.77 -61.43 -42.86
N GLN A 129 38.47 -61.73 -41.59
CA GLN A 129 39.17 -62.74 -40.77
C GLN A 129 38.48 -64.12 -40.73
N SER A 130 37.30 -64.28 -41.36
CA SER A 130 36.56 -65.55 -41.46
C SER A 130 36.70 -66.19 -42.84
#